data_AF-A0A0L0FCS7-F1
#
_entry.id   AF-A0A0L0FCS7-F1
#
_cell.length_a   1.000
_cell.length_b   1.000
_cell.length_c   1.000
_cell.angle_alpha   90.00
_cell.angle_beta   90.00
_cell.angle_gamma   90.00
#
_symmetry.space_group_name_H-M   'P 1'
#
loop_
_entity.id
_entity.type
_entity.pdbx_description
1 polymer ?
#
loop_
_entity_poly.entity_id
_entity_poly.type
_entity_poly.pdbx_seq_one_letter_code
_entity_poly.pdbx_strand_id
1 'polypeptide(L)'
;MATVTVLVLVIRFCITTYSVRGWEGGDVSILLKHFITGVTVLVVAVPEGLPLAVTISLAFSVKKMLKDNNLVRHLSACETMGNATAICSDKTGTLTTNRMTVKKGIVAETAFDSQTNTLDNAKLDEKVLGLLMEGISCNTTAEVYPPRQQNA
;
A
#
# COMPACT_ATOMS: atom_id res chain seq x y z
N MET A 1 16.66 -5.72 -31.35
CA MET A 1 16.24 -6.99 -31.99
C MET A 1 15.17 -6.77 -33.06
N ALA A 2 14.00 -6.20 -32.75
CA ALA A 2 12.96 -5.89 -33.74
C ALA A 2 13.42 -4.90 -34.84
N THR A 3 14.24 -3.91 -34.49
CA THR A 3 14.84 -2.98 -35.45
C THR A 3 15.78 -3.68 -36.45
N VAL A 4 16.53 -4.66 -35.98
CA VAL A 4 17.47 -5.46 -36.80
C VAL A 4 16.71 -6.37 -37.76
N THR A 5 15.61 -7.00 -37.31
CA THR A 5 14.80 -7.87 -38.19
C THR A 5 14.12 -7.09 -39.31
N VAL A 6 13.61 -5.89 -39.02
CA VAL A 6 13.02 -5.01 -40.04
C VAL A 6 14.08 -4.56 -41.05
N LEU A 7 15.27 -4.16 -40.58
CA LEU A 7 16.39 -3.77 -41.45
C LEU A 7 16.86 -4.92 -42.35
N VAL A 8 17.01 -6.12 -41.81
CA VAL A 8 17.42 -7.31 -42.57
C VAL A 8 16.39 -7.68 -43.64
N LEU A 9 15.10 -7.62 -43.32
CA LEU A 9 14.03 -7.91 -44.28
C LEU A 9 13.98 -6.86 -45.42
N VAL A 10 14.13 -5.58 -45.08
CA VAL A 10 14.15 -4.48 -46.08
C VAL A 10 15.39 -4.55 -46.96
N ILE A 11 16.57 -4.79 -46.39
CA ILE A 11 17.83 -4.93 -47.16
C ILE A 11 17.79 -6.18 -48.05
N ARG A 12 17.36 -7.33 -47.51
CA ARG A 12 17.18 -8.55 -48.31
C ARG A 12 16.24 -8.31 -49.48
N PHE A 13 15.10 -7.66 -49.25
CA PHE A 13 14.14 -7.30 -50.29
C PHE A 13 14.75 -6.37 -51.35
N CYS A 14 15.43 -5.30 -50.95
CA CYS A 14 16.11 -4.39 -51.88
C CYS A 14 17.12 -5.13 -52.75
N ILE A 15 17.93 -6.02 -52.18
CA ILE A 15 18.94 -6.79 -52.92
C ILE A 15 18.27 -7.78 -53.89
N THR A 16 17.31 -8.59 -53.45
CA THR A 16 16.65 -9.57 -54.34
C THR A 16 15.83 -8.93 -55.44
N THR A 17 15.21 -7.77 -55.19
CA THR A 17 14.36 -7.10 -56.19
C THR A 17 15.21 -6.30 -57.19
N TYR A 18 16.17 -5.50 -56.73
CA TYR A 18 17.01 -4.70 -57.63
C TYR A 18 18.10 -5.50 -58.36
N SER A 19 18.63 -6.57 -57.75
CA SER A 19 19.68 -7.37 -58.40
C SER A 19 19.13 -8.30 -59.50
N VAL A 20 17.82 -8.57 -59.53
CA VAL A 20 17.23 -9.60 -60.40
C VAL A 20 16.24 -9.04 -61.44
N ARG A 21 15.51 -7.94 -61.18
CA ARG A 21 14.37 -7.56 -62.03
C ARG A 21 14.39 -6.20 -62.73
N GLY A 22 15.25 -5.25 -62.35
CA GLY A 22 15.14 -3.88 -62.89
C GLY A 22 13.83 -3.20 -62.44
N TRP A 23 13.74 -1.87 -62.58
CA TRP A 23 12.65 -1.10 -61.98
C TRP A 23 11.44 -1.01 -62.91
N GLU A 24 10.32 -1.63 -62.55
CA GLU A 24 9.02 -1.44 -63.22
C GLU A 24 8.01 -0.74 -62.29
N GLY A 25 7.04 -0.02 -62.86
CA GLY A 25 6.07 0.79 -62.09
C GLY A 25 5.19 -0.01 -61.11
N GLY A 26 5.08 -1.33 -61.28
CA GLY A 26 4.37 -2.23 -60.36
C GLY A 26 5.10 -2.49 -59.03
N ASP A 27 6.41 -2.25 -58.98
CA ASP A 27 7.27 -2.56 -57.82
C ASP A 27 7.01 -1.65 -56.62
N VAL A 28 6.48 -0.44 -56.86
CA VAL A 28 6.11 0.50 -55.78
C VAL A 28 5.05 -0.12 -54.86
N SER A 29 4.09 -0.86 -55.42
CA SER A 29 3.05 -1.53 -54.64
C SER A 29 3.60 -2.67 -53.78
N ILE A 30 4.63 -3.37 -54.26
CA ILE A 30 5.28 -4.49 -53.56
C ILE A 30 6.19 -3.96 -52.45
N LEU A 31 6.90 -2.86 -52.71
CA LEU A 31 7.72 -2.16 -51.72
C LEU A 31 6.85 -1.61 -50.57
N LEU A 32 5.72 -0.97 -50.89
CA LEU A 32 4.77 -0.49 -49.89
C LEU A 32 4.20 -1.63 -49.03
N LYS A 33 3.87 -2.78 -49.64
CA LYS A 33 3.40 -3.96 -48.88
C LYS A 33 4.45 -4.48 -47.90
N HIS A 34 5.71 -4.60 -48.31
CA HIS A 34 6.77 -5.07 -47.41
C HIS A 34 7.11 -4.05 -46.32
N PHE A 35 7.04 -2.75 -46.64
CA PHE A 35 7.19 -1.68 -45.66
C PHE A 35 6.09 -1.74 -44.60
N ILE A 36 4.82 -1.88 -45.00
CA ILE A 36 3.69 -2.03 -44.09
C ILE A 36 3.86 -3.28 -43.21
N THR A 37 4.28 -4.41 -43.78
CA THR A 37 4.57 -5.64 -43.01
C THR A 37 5.70 -5.43 -41.98
N GLY A 38 6.73 -4.65 -42.31
CA GLY A 38 7.77 -4.29 -41.35
C GLY A 38 7.24 -3.43 -40.19
N VAL A 39 6.39 -2.45 -40.49
CA VAL A 39 5.75 -1.59 -39.49
C VAL A 39 4.81 -2.39 -38.59
N THR A 40 4.01 -3.32 -39.13
CA THR A 40 3.10 -4.14 -38.31
C THR A 40 3.87 -5.06 -37.34
N VAL A 41 4.98 -5.65 -37.78
CA VAL A 41 5.87 -6.44 -36.89
C VAL A 41 6.47 -5.56 -35.78
N LEU A 42 6.87 -4.32 -36.10
CA LEU A 42 7.43 -3.38 -35.12
C LEU A 42 6.42 -2.99 -34.04
N VAL A 43 5.17 -2.68 -34.43
CA VAL A 43 4.10 -2.33 -33.48
C VAL A 43 3.76 -3.53 -32.57
N VAL A 44 3.71 -4.75 -33.12
CA VAL A 44 3.46 -5.97 -32.30
C VAL A 44 4.63 -6.24 -31.34
N ALA A 45 5.86 -5.88 -31.70
CA ALA A 45 7.03 -6.11 -30.88
C ALA A 45 7.18 -5.12 -29.70
N VAL A 46 6.55 -3.95 -29.76
CA VAL A 46 6.53 -2.97 -28.66
C VAL A 46 5.19 -3.04 -27.96
N PRO A 47 5.09 -3.68 -26.78
CA PRO A 47 3.83 -3.84 -26.08
C PRO A 47 3.44 -2.52 -25.39
N GLU A 48 2.82 -1.61 -26.12
CA GLU A 48 2.33 -0.32 -25.60
C GLU A 48 1.24 -0.50 -24.51
N GLY A 49 0.58 -1.66 -24.48
CA GLY A 49 -0.44 -2.00 -23.48
C GLY A 49 0.10 -2.46 -22.13
N LEU A 50 1.39 -2.81 -22.02
CA LEU A 50 1.98 -3.29 -20.76
C LEU A 50 1.94 -2.24 -19.63
N PRO A 51 2.41 -0.98 -19.82
CA PRO A 51 2.31 0.04 -18.78
C PRO A 51 0.85 0.39 -18.42
N LEU A 52 -0.07 0.26 -19.39
CA LEU A 52 -1.49 0.50 -19.18
C LEU A 52 -2.13 -0.59 -18.31
N ALA A 53 -1.80 -1.86 -18.55
CA ALA A 53 -2.27 -2.98 -17.75
C ALA A 53 -1.83 -2.87 -16.27
N VAL A 54 -0.56 -2.48 -16.03
CA VAL A 54 -0.03 -2.27 -14.68
C VAL A 54 -0.79 -1.17 -13.95
N THR A 55 -1.04 -0.03 -14.62
CA THR A 55 -1.74 1.11 -14.03
C THR A 55 -3.19 0.77 -13.66
N ILE A 56 -3.91 0.04 -14.52
CA ILE A 56 -5.29 -0.39 -14.25
C ILE A 56 -5.35 -1.36 -13.07
N SER A 57 -4.46 -2.34 -13.04
CA SER A 57 -4.38 -3.31 -11.93
C SER A 57 -4.12 -2.62 -10.59
N LEU A 58 -3.21 -1.64 -10.60
CA LEU A 58 -2.84 -0.86 -9.43
C LEU A 58 -3.99 0.05 -8.95
N ALA A 59 -4.66 0.73 -9.88
CA ALA A 59 -5.83 1.55 -9.57
C ALA A 59 -6.98 0.74 -8.94
N PHE A 60 -7.24 -0.45 -9.47
CA PHE A 60 -8.24 -1.37 -8.90
C PHE A 60 -7.85 -1.82 -7.48
N SER A 61 -6.57 -2.15 -7.28
CA SER A 61 -6.04 -2.56 -5.99
C SER A 61 -6.16 -1.46 -4.94
N VAL A 62 -5.82 -0.21 -5.29
CA VAL A 62 -5.98 0.94 -4.38
C VAL A 62 -7.44 1.18 -4.00
N LYS A 63 -8.37 1.03 -4.96
CA LYS A 63 -9.81 1.14 -4.67
C LYS A 63 -10.27 0.10 -3.65
N LYS A 64 -9.75 -1.14 -3.73
CA LYS A 64 -10.05 -2.20 -2.76
C LYS A 64 -9.42 -1.89 -1.39
N MET A 65 -8.16 -1.47 -1.35
CA MET A 65 -7.46 -1.09 -0.12
C MET A 65 -8.17 0.05 0.63
N LEU A 66 -8.77 1.01 -0.09
CA LEU A 66 -9.54 2.08 0.53
C LEU A 66 -10.78 1.57 1.28
N LYS A 67 -11.44 0.51 0.78
CA LYS A 67 -12.56 -0.13 1.47
C LYS A 67 -12.12 -0.79 2.78
N ASP A 68 -10.86 -1.22 2.83
CA ASP A 68 -10.24 -1.85 4.01
C ASP A 68 -9.57 -0.80 4.94
N ASN A 69 -9.99 0.47 4.86
CA ASN A 69 -9.45 1.61 5.62
C ASN A 69 -7.96 1.91 5.36
N ASN A 70 -7.41 1.48 4.23
CA ASN A 70 -6.04 1.79 3.82
C ASN A 70 -6.04 2.79 2.66
N LEU A 71 -5.77 4.07 2.96
CA LEU A 71 -5.68 5.14 1.97
C LEU A 71 -4.27 5.22 1.36
N VAL A 72 -4.12 4.76 0.12
CA VAL A 72 -2.87 4.89 -0.64
C VAL A 72 -2.81 6.25 -1.34
N ARG A 73 -1.81 7.07 -1.00
CA ARG A 73 -1.61 8.41 -1.59
C ARG A 73 -0.73 8.41 -2.84
N HIS A 74 0.18 7.45 -2.95
CA HIS A 74 1.10 7.29 -4.08
C HIS A 74 1.04 5.86 -4.59
N LEU A 75 0.76 5.67 -5.88
CA LEU A 75 0.59 4.34 -6.47
C LEU A 75 1.87 3.49 -6.38
N SER A 76 3.05 4.11 -6.48
CA SER A 76 4.36 3.44 -6.32
C SER A 76 4.59 2.87 -4.91
N ALA A 77 3.89 3.37 -3.89
CA ALA A 77 4.01 2.87 -2.54
C ALA A 77 3.47 1.44 -2.40
N CYS A 78 2.43 1.08 -3.15
CA CYS A 78 1.89 -0.28 -3.17
C CYS A 78 2.92 -1.29 -3.71
N GLU A 79 3.62 -0.93 -4.79
CA GLU A 79 4.68 -1.77 -5.35
C GLU A 79 5.85 -1.91 -4.37
N THR A 80 6.27 -0.79 -3.78
CA THR A 80 7.37 -0.76 -2.81
C THR A 80 7.05 -1.58 -1.55
N MET A 81 5.82 -1.49 -1.05
CA MET A 81 5.36 -2.25 0.13
C MET A 81 5.36 -3.76 -0.13
N GLY A 82 5.13 -4.20 -1.38
CA GLY A 82 5.22 -5.61 -1.76
C GLY A 82 6.61 -6.22 -1.56
N ASN A 83 7.66 -5.39 -1.60
CA ASN A 83 9.05 -5.79 -1.39
C ASN A 83 9.58 -5.43 0.01
N ALA A 84 8.72 -5.00 0.94
CA ALA A 84 9.17 -4.61 2.28
C ALA A 84 9.64 -5.83 3.10
N THR A 85 10.85 -5.73 3.66
CA THR A 85 11.45 -6.80 4.50
C THR A 85 11.43 -6.49 6.00
N ALA A 86 11.24 -5.22 6.37
CA ALA A 86 11.15 -4.78 7.76
C ALA A 86 10.07 -3.70 7.92
N ILE A 87 9.33 -3.75 9.03
CA ILE A 87 8.30 -2.76 9.39
C ILE A 87 8.74 -2.07 10.67
N CYS A 88 9.10 -0.80 10.56
CA CYS A 88 9.36 0.05 11.72
C CYS A 88 8.03 0.65 12.19
N SER A 89 7.38 0.01 13.15
CA SER A 89 6.15 0.52 13.75
C SER A 89 6.45 1.35 14.99
N ASP A 90 5.77 2.49 15.12
CA ASP A 90 5.70 3.19 16.40
C ASP A 90 4.84 2.39 17.39
N LYS A 91 5.03 2.62 18.69
CA LYS A 91 4.26 1.93 19.75
C LYS A 91 2.97 2.67 20.06
N THR A 92 3.07 3.95 20.40
CA THR A 92 1.94 4.70 20.98
C THR A 92 0.94 5.06 19.90
N GLY A 93 -0.31 4.60 20.04
CA GLY A 93 -1.38 4.86 19.08
C GLY A 93 -1.28 4.11 17.75
N THR A 94 -0.26 3.26 17.58
CA THR A 94 -0.16 2.30 16.46
C THR A 94 -0.29 0.87 16.97
N LEU A 95 0.66 0.39 17.80
CA LEU A 95 0.56 -0.93 18.43
C LEU A 95 -0.35 -0.91 19.67
N THR A 96 -0.43 0.22 20.36
CA THR A 96 -1.33 0.42 21.48
C THR A 96 -2.57 1.19 21.04
N THR A 97 -3.69 0.97 21.73
CA THR A 97 -4.98 1.65 21.46
C THR A 97 -5.01 3.12 21.89
N ASN A 98 -3.86 3.71 22.26
CA ASN A 98 -3.72 5.02 22.89
C ASN A 98 -4.72 5.27 24.05
N ARG A 99 -5.12 4.19 24.73
CA ARG A 99 -6.01 4.24 25.90
C ARG A 99 -5.28 3.65 27.09
N MET A 100 -4.77 4.54 27.94
CA MET A 100 -4.10 4.15 29.17
C MET A 100 -5.13 3.66 30.18
N THR A 101 -4.88 2.48 30.75
CA THR A 101 -5.71 1.91 31.82
C THR A 101 -4.81 1.53 32.98
N VAL A 102 -5.23 1.82 34.20
CA VAL A 102 -4.52 1.39 35.40
C VAL A 102 -4.74 -0.11 35.56
N LYS A 103 -3.69 -0.91 35.44
CA LYS A 103 -3.76 -2.37 35.62
C LYS A 103 -3.45 -2.79 37.05
N LYS A 104 -2.48 -2.15 37.67
CA LYS A 104 -2.06 -2.41 39.05
C LYS A 104 -1.75 -1.09 39.73
N GLY A 105 -2.07 -1.01 41.01
CA GLY A 105 -1.73 0.13 41.85
C GLY A 105 -1.47 -0.32 43.28
N ILE A 106 -0.85 0.55 44.06
CA ILE A 106 -0.60 0.33 45.48
C ILE A 106 -1.06 1.59 46.20
N VAL A 107 -1.95 1.43 47.17
CA VAL A 107 -2.45 2.54 48.02
C VAL A 107 -2.36 2.07 49.47
N ALA A 108 -1.70 2.87 50.32
CA ALA A 108 -1.55 2.57 51.75
C ALA A 108 -1.11 1.11 52.01
N GLU A 109 -0.03 0.69 51.34
CA GLU A 109 0.55 -0.67 51.39
C GLU A 109 -0.33 -1.81 50.84
N THR A 110 -1.56 -1.50 50.40
CA THR A 110 -2.44 -2.47 49.74
C THR A 110 -2.27 -2.43 48.23
N ALA A 111 -1.81 -3.54 47.65
CA ALA A 111 -1.75 -3.69 46.20
C ALA A 111 -3.12 -4.10 45.65
N PHE A 112 -3.54 -3.49 44.56
CA PHE A 112 -4.76 -3.85 43.85
C PHE A 112 -4.47 -4.09 42.37
N ASP A 113 -5.21 -5.01 41.78
CA ASP A 113 -5.21 -5.30 40.35
C ASP A 113 -6.60 -4.94 39.79
N SER A 114 -6.64 -4.33 38.61
CA SER A 114 -7.89 -3.96 37.94
C SER A 114 -8.81 -5.15 37.67
N GLN A 115 -8.31 -6.39 37.69
CA GLN A 115 -9.15 -7.59 37.53
C GLN A 115 -9.77 -8.08 38.85
N THR A 116 -9.18 -7.73 39.98
CA THR A 116 -9.65 -8.13 41.31
C THR A 116 -10.21 -6.88 41.98
N ASN A 117 -11.52 -6.74 42.13
CA ASN A 117 -12.17 -5.65 42.91
C ASN A 117 -11.85 -5.77 44.42
N THR A 118 -10.57 -5.79 44.79
CA THR A 118 -10.10 -5.93 46.16
C THR A 118 -10.16 -4.62 46.93
N LEU A 119 -10.30 -3.49 46.24
CA LEU A 119 -10.45 -2.16 46.85
C LEU A 119 -11.80 -1.95 47.54
N ASP A 120 -12.86 -2.70 47.18
CA ASP A 120 -14.18 -2.56 47.80
C ASP A 120 -14.17 -2.89 49.31
N ASN A 121 -13.14 -3.60 49.79
CA ASN A 121 -12.98 -4.00 51.20
C ASN A 121 -11.77 -3.34 51.89
N ALA A 122 -11.01 -2.49 51.21
CA ALA A 122 -9.89 -1.78 51.80
C ALA A 122 -10.39 -0.55 52.57
N LYS A 123 -10.42 -0.62 53.91
CA LYS A 123 -10.60 0.57 54.76
C LYS A 123 -9.39 1.48 54.59
N LEU A 124 -9.51 2.47 53.71
CA LEU A 124 -8.54 3.55 53.56
C LEU A 124 -8.72 4.58 54.67
N ASP A 125 -7.61 5.13 55.17
CA ASP A 125 -7.64 6.25 56.12
C ASP A 125 -8.20 7.52 55.47
N GLU A 126 -8.98 8.28 56.23
CA GLU A 126 -9.76 9.44 55.74
C GLU A 126 -8.86 10.54 55.17
N LYS A 127 -7.65 10.69 55.75
CA LYS A 127 -6.62 11.62 55.25
C LYS A 127 -6.07 11.23 53.88
N VAL A 128 -5.85 9.94 53.62
CA VAL A 128 -5.33 9.43 52.35
C VAL A 128 -6.36 9.62 51.24
N LEU A 129 -7.64 9.38 51.56
CA LEU A 129 -8.74 9.61 50.63
C LEU A 129 -8.84 11.09 50.23
N GLY A 130 -8.72 12.01 51.19
CA GLY A 130 -8.74 13.46 50.94
C GLY A 130 -7.65 13.92 49.96
N LEU A 131 -6.41 13.49 50.19
CA LEU A 131 -5.27 13.81 49.30
C LEU A 131 -5.43 13.18 47.91
N LEU A 132 -5.98 11.97 47.83
CA LEU A 132 -6.23 11.31 46.55
C LEU A 132 -7.29 12.09 45.74
N MET A 133 -8.38 12.50 46.37
CA MET A 133 -9.45 13.27 45.72
C MET A 133 -8.97 14.64 45.25
N GLU A 134 -8.14 15.32 46.05
CA GLU A 134 -7.51 16.59 45.65
C GLU A 134 -6.55 16.40 44.47
N GLY A 135 -5.70 15.37 44.51
CA GLY A 135 -4.79 15.05 43.40
C GLY A 135 -5.53 14.69 42.11
N ILE A 136 -6.65 13.98 42.20
CA ILE A 136 -7.50 13.66 41.05
C ILE A 136 -8.13 14.96 40.51
N SER A 137 -8.72 15.79 41.36
CA SER A 137 -9.44 17.00 40.94
C SER A 137 -8.53 18.06 40.31
N CYS A 138 -7.27 18.16 40.74
CA CYS A 138 -6.30 19.08 40.15
C CYS A 138 -5.79 18.66 38.76
N ASN A 139 -5.81 17.36 38.44
CA ASN A 139 -5.15 16.83 37.24
C ASN A 139 -6.11 16.35 36.15
N THR A 140 -7.43 16.48 36.35
CA THR A 140 -8.39 15.69 35.57
C THR A 140 -9.60 16.49 35.10
N THR A 141 -9.79 16.53 33.78
CA THR A 141 -11.08 16.79 33.10
C THR A 141 -11.79 15.46 32.82
N ALA A 142 -12.08 14.67 33.87
CA ALA A 142 -12.63 13.31 33.69
C ALA A 142 -14.08 13.36 33.23
N GLU A 143 -14.34 12.64 32.16
CA GLU A 143 -15.68 12.16 31.82
C GLU A 143 -15.76 10.67 32.16
N VAL A 144 -16.83 10.27 32.84
CA VAL A 144 -17.10 8.87 33.16
C VAL A 144 -17.66 8.19 31.91
N TYR A 145 -16.82 7.40 31.24
CA TYR A 145 -17.26 6.61 30.08
C TYR A 145 -17.87 5.27 30.54
N PRO A 146 -18.99 4.82 29.94
CA PRO A 146 -19.55 3.50 30.23
C PRO A 146 -18.56 2.38 29.85
N PRO A 147 -18.59 1.22 30.55
CA PRO A 147 -17.72 0.09 30.24
C PRO A 147 -17.98 -0.41 28.82
N ARG A 148 -16.92 -0.49 28.01
CA ARG A 148 -17.01 -0.91 26.60
C ARG A 148 -17.34 -2.40 26.53
N GLN A 149 -18.46 -2.76 25.89
CA GLN A 149 -18.75 -4.14 25.50
C GLN A 149 -17.59 -4.64 24.64
N GLN A 150 -16.83 -5.62 25.13
CA GLN A 150 -15.85 -6.35 24.36
C GLN A 150 -16.61 -7.24 23.38
N ASN A 151 -16.89 -6.71 22.19
CA ASN A 151 -17.29 -7.55 21.07
C ASN A 151 -16.05 -8.34 20.66
N ALA A 152 -16.13 -9.66 20.82
CA ALA A 152 -15.14 -10.64 20.38
C ALA A 152 -15.01 -10.65 18.86
#